data_AF-A0A4R2NUW9-F1
#
_entry.id   AF-A0A4R2NUW9-F1
#
_cell.length_a   1.000
_cell.length_b   1.000
_cell.length_c   1.000
_cell.angle_alpha   90.00
_cell.angle_beta   90.00
_cell.angle_gamma   90.00
#
_symmetry.space_group_name_H-M   'P 1'
#
loop_
_entity.id
_entity.type
_entity.pdbx_description
1 polymer ?
#
loop_
_entity_poly.entity_id
_entity_poly.type
_entity_poly.pdbx_seq_one_letter_code
_entity_poly.pdbx_strand_id
1 'polypeptide(L)'
;MQRDLDEVLASQEVMMRRDGLDPDAIGRDVLHRLFQEEVIRFLRWAEAQRNIALLRLDYGQVVADPAQAAQALDEFLGGGLDRGAMAGAVESTLYRNRA
;
A
#
# COMPACT_ATOMS: atom_id res chain seq x y z
N MET A 1 -3.50 -0.16 2.72
CA MET A 1 -2.34 -0.95 2.30
C MET A 1 -1.08 -0.20 2.68
N GLN A 2 -0.19 -0.81 3.43
CA GLN A 2 1.14 -0.30 3.76
C GLN A 2 2.11 -0.98 2.80
N ARG A 3 3.03 -0.22 2.24
CA ARG A 3 4.09 -0.73 1.37
C ARG A 3 5.37 -0.02 1.77
N ASP A 4 6.49 -0.70 1.59
CA ASP A 4 7.79 -0.09 1.75
C ASP A 4 7.89 1.21 0.92
N LEU A 5 8.39 2.26 1.55
CA LEU A 5 8.35 3.59 0.95
C LEU A 5 9.36 3.71 -0.21
N ASP A 6 10.49 3.02 -0.15
CA ASP A 6 11.44 2.98 -1.27
C ASP A 6 10.81 2.34 -2.51
N GLU A 7 10.04 1.27 -2.31
CA GLU A 7 9.29 0.64 -3.40
C GLU A 7 8.19 1.53 -3.98
N VAL A 8 7.49 2.29 -3.12
CA VAL A 8 6.49 3.28 -3.55
C VAL A 8 7.15 4.36 -4.40
N LEU A 9 8.30 4.90 -3.96
CA LEU A 9 9.04 5.90 -4.71
C LEU A 9 9.55 5.33 -6.04
N ALA A 10 10.14 4.14 -6.05
CA ALA A 10 10.58 3.49 -7.29
C ALA A 10 9.42 3.32 -8.29
N SER A 11 8.23 2.96 -7.80
CA SER A 11 7.03 2.88 -8.63
C SER A 11 6.58 4.25 -9.17
N GLN A 12 6.67 5.31 -8.35
CA GLN A 12 6.32 6.67 -8.77
C GLN A 12 7.29 7.21 -9.82
N GLU A 13 8.60 6.95 -9.68
CA GLU A 13 9.59 7.36 -10.67
C GLU A 13 9.32 6.73 -12.04
N VAL A 14 8.95 5.45 -12.09
CA VAL A 14 8.56 4.76 -13.34
C VAL A 14 7.34 5.43 -13.96
N MET A 15 6.35 5.81 -13.15
CA MET A 15 5.15 6.50 -13.63
C MET A 15 5.47 7.90 -14.16
N MET A 16 6.29 8.67 -13.44
CA MET A 16 6.71 10.00 -13.86
C MET A 16 7.45 9.96 -15.20
N ARG A 17 8.43 9.05 -15.35
CA ARG A 17 9.17 8.88 -16.62
C ARG A 17 8.23 8.52 -17.77
N ARG A 18 7.25 7.65 -17.54
CA ARG A 18 6.24 7.28 -18.55
C ARG A 18 5.39 8.48 -18.97
N ASP A 19 5.07 9.36 -18.03
CA ASP A 19 4.23 10.53 -18.26
C ASP A 19 5.05 11.76 -18.73
N GLY A 20 6.33 11.58 -19.04
CA GLY A 20 7.23 12.62 -19.55
C GLY A 20 7.73 13.61 -18.49
N LEU A 21 7.58 13.27 -17.20
CA LEU A 21 8.01 14.06 -16.07
C LEU A 21 9.41 13.63 -15.60
N ASP A 22 10.17 14.60 -15.09
CA ASP A 22 11.49 14.35 -14.49
C ASP A 22 11.35 13.96 -13.00
N PRO A 23 11.62 12.70 -12.62
CA PRO A 23 11.58 12.27 -11.23
C PRO A 23 12.67 12.93 -10.35
N ASP A 24 13.76 13.42 -10.96
CA ASP A 24 14.89 13.98 -10.23
C ASP A 24 14.69 15.47 -9.89
N ALA A 25 13.62 16.09 -10.38
CA ALA A 25 13.34 17.53 -10.21
C ALA A 25 13.21 17.98 -8.74
N ILE A 26 12.77 17.09 -7.83
CA ILE A 26 12.58 17.39 -6.40
C ILE A 26 13.66 16.72 -5.53
N GLY A 27 14.34 15.69 -6.05
CA GLY A 27 15.29 14.87 -5.31
C GLY A 27 14.61 13.76 -4.49
N ARG A 28 15.14 12.53 -4.61
CA ARG A 28 14.56 11.31 -4.01
C ARG A 28 14.42 11.39 -2.49
N ASP A 29 15.43 11.91 -1.78
CA ASP A 29 15.40 12.04 -0.32
C ASP A 29 14.32 13.00 0.18
N VAL A 30 14.08 14.08 -0.58
CA VAL A 30 13.04 15.06 -0.26
C VAL A 30 11.66 14.42 -0.46
N LEU A 31 11.46 13.74 -1.58
CA LEU A 31 10.23 12.99 -1.85
C LEU A 31 9.97 11.93 -0.76
N HIS A 32 10.99 11.16 -0.38
CA HIS A 32 10.86 10.17 0.68
C HIS A 32 10.37 10.81 1.99
N ARG A 33 11.00 11.90 2.43
CA ARG A 33 10.59 12.58 3.66
C ARG A 33 9.16 13.09 3.59
N LEU A 34 8.77 13.75 2.49
CA LEU A 34 7.43 14.30 2.32
C LEU A 34 6.35 13.20 2.37
N PHE A 35 6.56 12.09 1.65
CA PHE A 35 5.62 10.98 1.68
C PHE A 35 5.53 10.34 3.08
N GLN A 36 6.66 10.16 3.76
CA GLN A 36 6.69 9.61 5.10
C GLN A 36 5.89 10.49 6.08
N GLU A 37 6.09 11.81 6.03
CA GLU A 37 5.38 12.77 6.87
C GLU A 37 3.87 12.76 6.61
N GLU A 38 3.45 12.72 5.34
CA GLU A 38 2.03 12.68 4.96
C GLU A 38 1.35 11.37 5.40
N VAL A 39 2.01 10.22 5.26
CA VAL A 39 1.48 8.93 5.75
C VAL A 39 1.29 8.96 7.26
N ILE A 40 2.28 9.44 8.02
CA ILE A 40 2.19 9.55 9.48
C ILE A 40 1.06 10.51 9.88
N ARG A 41 0.93 11.64 9.20
CA ARG A 41 -0.13 12.63 9.45
C ARG A 41 -1.51 12.03 9.21
N PHE A 42 -1.71 11.34 8.09
CA PHE A 42 -2.95 10.67 7.76
C PHE A 42 -3.33 9.62 8.81
N LEU A 43 -2.39 8.75 9.19
CA LEU A 43 -2.66 7.68 10.17
C LEU A 43 -3.08 8.25 11.52
N ARG A 44 -2.37 9.29 12.02
CA ARG A 44 -2.73 9.97 13.27
C ARG A 44 -4.12 10.61 13.19
N TRP A 45 -4.43 11.26 12.07
CA TRP A 45 -5.74 11.86 11.87
C TRP A 45 -6.84 10.80 11.84
N ALA A 46 -6.65 9.70 11.11
CA ALA A 46 -7.63 8.62 10.98
C ALA A 46 -7.90 7.94 12.32
N GLU A 47 -6.86 7.65 13.10
CA GLU A 47 -6.97 7.05 14.44
C GLU A 47 -7.71 7.95 15.44
N ALA A 48 -7.72 9.27 15.23
CA ALA A 48 -8.47 10.21 16.06
C ALA A 48 -9.97 10.28 15.72
N GLN A 49 -10.42 9.69 14.60
CA GLN A 49 -11.82 9.77 14.18
C GLN A 49 -12.65 8.64 14.82
N ARG A 50 -13.69 8.99 15.58
CA ARG A 50 -14.58 8.01 16.23
C ARG A 50 -15.48 7.25 15.27
N ASN A 51 -15.60 7.72 14.04
CA ASN A 51 -16.50 7.21 13.01
C ASN A 51 -15.75 6.50 11.87
N ILE A 52 -14.44 6.25 12.03
CA ILE A 52 -13.62 5.55 11.03
C ILE A 52 -13.00 4.34 11.69
N ALA A 53 -13.16 3.18 11.06
CA ALA A 53 -12.38 1.99 11.35
C ALA A 53 -11.33 1.82 10.25
N LEU A 54 -10.07 1.52 10.62
CA LEU A 54 -8.98 1.38 9.67
C LEU A 54 -8.34 -0.01 9.78
N LEU A 55 -8.41 -0.80 8.72
CA LEU A 55 -7.62 -2.02 8.56
C LEU A 55 -6.31 -1.70 7.85
N ARG A 56 -5.19 -2.10 8.46
CA ARG A 56 -3.86 -2.01 7.85
C ARG A 56 -3.42 -3.39 7.40
N LEU A 57 -3.12 -3.51 6.11
CA LEU A 57 -2.55 -4.70 5.49
C LEU A 57 -1.23 -4.29 4.85
N ASP A 58 -0.18 -5.07 5.10
CA ASP A 58 1.11 -4.92 4.44
C ASP A 58 1.06 -5.54 3.03
N TYR A 59 1.52 -4.81 2.02
CA TYR A 59 1.46 -5.22 0.63
C TYR A 59 2.34 -6.45 0.37
N GLY A 60 3.53 -6.50 0.94
CA GLY A 60 4.42 -7.65 0.82
C GLY A 60 3.78 -8.90 1.42
N GLN A 61 3.17 -8.78 2.60
CA GLN A 61 2.44 -9.87 3.25
C GLN A 61 1.19 -10.29 2.46
N VAL A 62 0.44 -9.35 1.89
CA VAL A 62 -0.73 -9.68 1.05
C VAL A 62 -0.33 -10.49 -0.18
N VAL A 63 0.84 -10.22 -0.75
CA VAL A 63 1.36 -10.99 -1.89
C VAL A 63 1.96 -12.33 -1.44
N ALA A 64 2.62 -12.39 -0.29
CA ALA A 64 3.26 -13.59 0.24
C ALA A 64 2.27 -14.60 0.83
N ASP A 65 1.26 -14.11 1.53
CA ASP A 65 0.16 -14.88 2.13
C ASP A 65 -1.20 -14.19 1.87
N PRO A 66 -1.76 -14.35 0.65
CA PRO A 66 -3.07 -13.81 0.30
C PRO A 66 -4.21 -14.34 1.17
N ALA A 67 -4.07 -15.55 1.72
CA ALA A 67 -5.10 -16.18 2.53
C ALA A 67 -5.24 -15.47 3.89
N GLN A 68 -4.12 -15.14 4.53
CA GLN A 68 -4.13 -14.36 5.76
C GLN A 68 -4.72 -12.96 5.55
N ALA A 69 -4.36 -12.28 4.47
CA ALA A 69 -4.93 -10.97 4.12
C ALA A 69 -6.44 -11.04 3.84
N ALA A 70 -6.89 -12.06 3.12
CA ALA A 70 -8.30 -12.28 2.83
C ALA A 70 -9.11 -12.54 4.11
N GLN A 71 -8.56 -13.32 5.05
CA GLN A 71 -9.19 -13.53 6.36
C GLN A 71 -9.34 -12.23 7.14
N ALA A 72 -8.27 -11.45 7.29
CA ALA A 72 -8.30 -10.20 8.04
C ALA A 72 -9.30 -9.19 7.44
N LEU A 73 -9.39 -9.13 6.10
CA LEU A 73 -10.33 -8.28 5.40
C LEU A 73 -11.79 -8.74 5.56
N ASP A 74 -12.05 -10.04 5.47
CA ASP A 74 -13.38 -10.62 5.71
C ASP A 74 -13.87 -10.34 7.13
N GLU A 75 -13.04 -10.59 8.15
CA GLU A 75 -13.36 -10.30 9.55
C GLU A 75 -13.62 -8.80 9.78
N PHE A 76 -12.80 -7.93 9.18
CA PHE A 76 -12.97 -6.48 9.28
C PHE A 76 -14.29 -5.99 8.67
N LEU A 77 -14.76 -6.61 7.59
CA LEU A 77 -15.99 -6.23 6.88
C LEU A 77 -17.25 -6.90 7.46
N GLY A 78 -17.12 -7.69 8.53
CA GLY A 78 -18.26 -8.33 9.22
C GLY A 78 -18.53 -9.77 8.79
N GLY A 79 -17.65 -10.38 7.98
CA GLY A 79 -17.70 -11.77 7.56
C GLY A 79 -18.60 -12.04 6.35
N GLY A 80 -18.50 -13.27 5.82
CA GLY A 80 -19.37 -13.78 4.75
C GLY A 80 -18.83 -13.58 3.33
N LEU A 81 -17.60 -13.11 3.17
CA LEU A 81 -16.93 -13.02 1.89
C LEU A 81 -16.33 -14.38 1.47
N ASP A 82 -16.21 -14.58 0.16
CA ASP A 82 -15.50 -15.72 -0.39
C ASP A 82 -13.98 -15.49 -0.31
N ARG A 83 -13.39 -15.92 0.81
CA ARG A 83 -11.95 -15.81 1.07
C ARG A 83 -11.11 -16.53 0.00
N GLY A 84 -11.63 -17.61 -0.60
CA GLY A 84 -10.95 -18.37 -1.65
C GLY A 84 -10.84 -17.55 -2.93
N ALA A 85 -11.96 -16.93 -3.35
CA ALA A 85 -11.98 -16.02 -4.49
C ALA A 85 -11.10 -14.78 -4.24
N MET A 86 -11.12 -14.21 -3.02
CA MET A 86 -10.28 -13.07 -2.65
C MET A 86 -8.79 -13.39 -2.75
N ALA A 87 -8.36 -14.50 -2.14
CA ALA A 87 -6.96 -14.94 -2.20
C ALA A 87 -6.53 -15.28 -3.64
N GLY A 88 -7.42 -15.92 -4.42
CA GLY A 88 -7.18 -16.27 -5.82
C GLY A 88 -7.07 -15.07 -6.77
N ALA A 89 -7.56 -13.89 -6.37
CA ALA A 89 -7.42 -12.66 -7.14
C ALA A 89 -6.02 -12.02 -7.03
N VAL A 90 -5.17 -12.48 -6.11
CA VAL A 90 -3.82 -11.92 -5.93
C VAL A 90 -2.85 -12.55 -6.92
N GLU A 91 -2.37 -11.72 -7.86
CA GLU A 91 -1.32 -12.09 -8.82
C GLU A 91 0.06 -11.63 -8.34
N SER A 92 0.88 -12.56 -7.84
CA SER A 92 2.22 -12.24 -7.31
C SER A 92 3.18 -11.64 -8.35
N THR A 93 2.93 -11.89 -9.64
CA THR A 93 3.71 -11.34 -10.77
C THR A 93 3.50 -9.84 -10.98
N LEU A 94 2.47 -9.25 -10.36
CA LEU A 94 2.23 -7.81 -10.34
C LEU A 94 3.06 -7.09 -9.28
N TYR A 95 3.66 -7.82 -8.33
CA TYR A 95 4.56 -7.23 -7.33
C TYR A 95 5.94 -6.94 -7.94
N ARG A 96 6.07 -5.74 -8.52
CA ARG A 96 7.26 -5.22 -9.24
C ARG A 96 7.81 -3.97 -8.55
N ASN A 97 9.01 -3.54 -8.96
CA ASN A 97 9.75 -2.41 -8.35
C ASN A 97 10.07 -2.66 -6.87
N ARG A 98 10.80 -3.75 -6.61
CA ARG A 98 11.36 -4.08 -5.29
C ARG A 98 12.75 -3.44 -5.19
N ALA A 99 13.11 -2.95 -4.01
CA ALA A 99 14.46 -2.45 -3.73
C ALA A 99 15.50 -3.59 -3.74
#